data_AF-A0A7J8M8K7-F1
#
_entry.id   AF-A0A7J8M8K7-F1
#
_cell.length_a   1.000
_cell.length_b   1.000
_cell.length_c   1.000
_cell.angle_alpha   90.00
_cell.angle_beta   90.00
_cell.angle_gamma   90.00
#
_symmetry.space_group_name_H-M   'P 1'
#
loop_
_entity.id
_entity.type
_entity.pdbx_description
1 polymer ?
#
loop_
_entity_poly.entity_id
_entity_poly.type
_entity_poly.pdbx_seq_one_letter_code
_entity_poly.pdbx_strand_id
1 'polypeptide(L)'
;MSISEKKERAEMTIREMGLQDSMDTRIGGWSSKGLSGGQKRRVSICIELLTWPKLLFLDEPTSGLDSAASYHVMNRIVKLARQHRRTVIASIHQPSSEVFELFHSLYLLSSGKTVYFGPVSMAEMLFATNGFPCPPLKNPSDHYLKTINKDFDEDIEQGIGTSNTEEIINTLVKSYKSSEIWKEVQHNVFKISQQKGGPLERKGSQASFITQSIVLTKRSFINMHRDLGYYVLRFVMYCALCLCIGTIFHDIGFSYDSIQARGSMLSFVSSFLTFMAIGGFPSFVEDMK
;
A
#
# COMPACT_ATOMS: atom_id res chain seq x y z
N MET A 1 -21.04 -16.89 -6.27
CA MET A 1 -20.06 -17.40 -5.30
C MET A 1 -20.72 -17.45 -3.93
N SER A 2 -20.85 -18.63 -3.36
CA SER A 2 -21.46 -18.85 -2.04
C SER A 2 -20.59 -18.26 -0.93
N ILE A 3 -21.14 -18.10 0.28
CA ILE A 3 -20.37 -17.62 1.45
C ILE A 3 -19.22 -18.59 1.77
N SER A 4 -19.45 -19.90 1.64
CA SER A 4 -18.45 -20.94 1.89
C SER A 4 -17.27 -20.83 0.92
N GLU A 5 -17.56 -20.70 -0.39
CA GLU A 5 -16.53 -20.54 -1.42
C GLU A 5 -15.69 -19.27 -1.20
N LYS A 6 -16.32 -18.16 -0.78
CA LYS A 6 -15.60 -16.92 -0.47
C LYS A 6 -14.65 -17.10 0.71
N LYS A 7 -15.09 -17.82 1.75
CA LYS A 7 -14.27 -18.11 2.93
C LYS A 7 -13.10 -19.03 2.58
N GLU A 8 -13.36 -20.10 1.84
CA GLU A 8 -12.33 -21.03 1.38
C GLU A 8 -11.27 -20.32 0.52
N ARG A 9 -11.69 -19.42 -0.38
CA ARG A 9 -10.76 -18.59 -1.15
C ARG A 9 -9.88 -17.73 -0.25
N ALA A 10 -10.46 -17.07 0.75
CA ALA A 10 -9.69 -16.26 1.69
C ALA A 10 -8.68 -17.11 2.48
N GLU A 11 -9.08 -18.27 2.97
CA GLU A 11 -8.20 -19.21 3.67
C GLU A 11 -7.08 -19.76 2.77
N MET A 12 -7.37 -19.99 1.48
CA MET A 12 -6.36 -20.40 0.50
C MET A 12 -5.32 -19.29 0.28
N THR A 13 -5.75 -18.04 0.07
CA THR A 13 -4.84 -16.90 -0.11
C THR A 13 -3.97 -16.65 1.13
N ILE A 14 -4.54 -16.77 2.33
CA ILE A 14 -3.80 -16.67 3.60
C ILE A 14 -2.72 -17.76 3.68
N ARG A 15 -3.07 -19.00 3.29
CA ARG A 15 -2.13 -20.13 3.27
C ARG A 15 -1.00 -19.92 2.27
N GLU A 16 -1.34 -19.50 1.06
CA GLU A 16 -0.40 -19.20 -0.03
C GLU A 16 0.63 -18.13 0.35
N MET A 17 0.19 -17.12 1.12
CA MET A 17 1.06 -16.04 1.59
C MET A 17 1.78 -16.33 2.92
N GLY A 18 1.64 -17.53 3.48
CA GLY A 18 2.34 -17.93 4.70
C GLY A 18 1.89 -17.13 5.93
N LEU A 19 0.57 -16.96 6.09
CA LEU A 19 -0.05 -16.20 7.19
C LEU A 19 -0.91 -17.08 8.11
N GLN A 20 -0.74 -18.41 8.05
CA GLN A 20 -1.52 -19.39 8.83
C GLN A 20 -1.45 -19.11 10.34
N ASP A 21 -0.24 -18.89 10.85
CA ASP A 21 0.00 -18.69 12.29
C ASP A 21 -0.57 -17.36 12.81
N SER A 22 -1.04 -16.49 11.91
CA SER A 22 -1.51 -15.14 12.20
C SER A 22 -2.99 -14.93 11.85
N MET A 23 -3.74 -16.00 11.58
CA MET A 23 -5.11 -15.92 11.05
C MET A 23 -6.09 -15.24 12.01
N ASP A 24 -5.98 -15.56 13.31
CA ASP A 24 -6.85 -15.00 14.37
C ASP A 24 -6.19 -13.85 15.14
N THR A 25 -5.03 -13.38 14.67
CA THR A 25 -4.29 -12.29 15.29
C THR A 25 -4.81 -10.94 14.79
N ARG A 26 -5.02 -9.99 15.71
CA ARG A 26 -5.41 -8.62 15.33
C ARG A 26 -4.30 -7.97 14.49
N ILE A 27 -4.67 -7.27 13.41
CA ILE A 27 -3.74 -6.54 12.55
C ILE A 27 -2.91 -5.54 13.38
N GLY A 28 -3.56 -4.85 14.31
CA GLY A 28 -2.92 -3.88 15.20
C GLY A 28 -2.70 -2.51 14.53
N GLY A 29 -2.80 -1.46 15.32
CA GLY A 29 -2.66 -0.06 14.88
C GLY A 29 -1.49 0.65 15.57
N TRP A 30 -1.52 1.99 15.59
CA TRP A 30 -0.52 2.79 16.32
C TRP A 30 -0.52 2.51 17.83
N SER A 31 -1.71 2.31 18.40
CA SER A 31 -1.92 2.12 19.84
C SER A 31 -1.90 0.64 20.29
N SER A 32 -2.03 -0.31 19.36
CA SER A 32 -2.13 -1.74 19.70
C SER A 32 -1.15 -2.60 18.91
N LYS A 33 -0.33 -3.38 19.63
CA LYS A 33 0.58 -4.37 19.04
C LYS A 33 -0.25 -5.45 18.32
N GLY A 34 0.16 -5.79 17.10
CA GLY A 34 -0.48 -6.80 16.27
C GLY A 34 0.51 -7.46 15.35
N LEU A 35 0.16 -7.57 14.08
CA LEU A 35 1.01 -8.17 13.04
C LEU A 35 2.31 -7.38 12.84
N SER A 36 3.38 -8.09 12.46
CA SER A 36 4.63 -7.47 12.03
C SER A 36 4.44 -6.67 10.73
N GLY A 37 5.34 -5.73 10.43
CA GLY A 37 5.28 -4.96 9.18
C GLY A 37 5.21 -5.86 7.93
N GLY A 38 6.04 -6.91 7.89
CA GLY A 38 6.03 -7.90 6.82
C GLY A 38 4.71 -8.65 6.70
N GLN A 39 4.12 -9.04 7.83
CA GLN A 39 2.80 -9.69 7.85
C GLN A 39 1.70 -8.74 7.36
N LYS A 40 1.68 -7.48 7.83
CA LYS A 40 0.73 -6.44 7.36
C LYS A 40 0.83 -6.23 5.86
N ARG A 41 2.04 -6.18 5.31
CA ARG A 41 2.27 -6.04 3.86
C ARG A 41 1.75 -7.25 3.08
N ARG A 42 2.01 -8.47 3.57
CA ARG A 42 1.44 -9.69 2.97
C ARG A 42 -0.08 -9.70 3.01
N VAL A 43 -0.71 -9.25 4.11
CA VAL A 43 -2.17 -9.12 4.23
C VAL A 43 -2.72 -8.12 3.21
N SER A 44 -2.08 -6.97 3.04
CA SER A 44 -2.49 -5.98 2.02
C SER A 44 -2.48 -6.59 0.62
N ILE A 45 -1.42 -7.33 0.27
CA ILE A 45 -1.35 -8.05 -1.01
C ILE A 45 -2.45 -9.13 -1.09
N CYS A 46 -2.71 -9.87 0.00
CA CYS A 46 -3.78 -10.88 0.02
C CYS A 46 -5.13 -10.29 -0.40
N ILE A 47 -5.47 -9.08 0.07
CA ILE A 47 -6.73 -8.41 -0.26
C ILE A 47 -6.88 -8.27 -1.78
N GLU A 48 -5.83 -7.83 -2.47
CA GLU A 48 -5.82 -7.72 -3.93
C GLU A 48 -5.85 -9.08 -4.62
N LEU A 49 -5.17 -10.10 -4.07
CA LEU A 49 -5.16 -11.46 -4.61
C LEU A 49 -6.54 -12.15 -4.56
N LEU A 50 -7.44 -11.75 -3.64
CA LEU A 50 -8.80 -12.32 -3.52
C LEU A 50 -9.62 -12.18 -4.80
N THR A 51 -9.30 -11.18 -5.63
CA THR A 51 -9.96 -10.95 -6.93
C THR A 51 -9.42 -11.83 -8.05
N TRP A 52 -8.39 -12.65 -7.79
CA TRP A 52 -7.65 -13.45 -8.78
C TRP A 52 -7.27 -12.67 -10.05
N PRO A 53 -6.54 -11.55 -9.92
CA PRO A 53 -6.14 -10.74 -11.06
C PRO A 53 -5.14 -11.50 -11.95
N LYS A 54 -5.27 -11.39 -13.28
CA LYS A 54 -4.25 -11.92 -14.22
C LYS A 54 -3.01 -11.02 -14.31
N LEU A 55 -3.18 -9.74 -13.97
CA LEU A 55 -2.14 -8.72 -13.95
C LEU A 55 -2.16 -8.04 -12.58
N LEU A 56 -1.06 -8.10 -11.85
CA LEU A 56 -0.91 -7.53 -10.52
C LEU A 56 0.14 -6.42 -10.55
N PHE A 57 -0.26 -5.22 -10.12
CA PHE A 57 0.65 -4.10 -9.91
C PHE A 57 0.97 -3.97 -8.42
N LEU A 58 2.25 -3.78 -8.11
CA LEU A 58 2.73 -3.65 -6.74
C LEU A 58 3.60 -2.40 -6.65
N ASP A 59 3.14 -1.40 -5.91
CA ASP A 59 3.92 -0.20 -5.67
C ASP A 59 4.76 -0.36 -4.40
N GLU A 60 6.09 -0.44 -4.54
CA GLU A 60 7.05 -0.59 -3.44
C GLU A 60 6.67 -1.70 -2.44
N PRO A 61 6.53 -2.98 -2.87
CA PRO A 61 6.11 -4.09 -2.02
C PRO A 61 7.03 -4.40 -0.84
N THR A 62 8.28 -3.93 -0.87
CA THR A 62 9.30 -4.17 0.15
C THR A 62 9.55 -2.97 1.06
N SER A 63 8.86 -1.84 0.85
CA SER A 63 9.09 -0.64 1.66
C SER A 63 8.71 -0.86 3.13
N GLY A 64 9.57 -0.41 4.04
CA GLY A 64 9.42 -0.58 5.48
C GLY A 64 9.66 -2.00 5.99
N LEU A 65 10.22 -2.90 5.17
CA LEU A 65 10.60 -4.26 5.56
C LEU A 65 12.12 -4.39 5.65
N ASP A 66 12.58 -5.28 6.54
CA ASP A 66 13.95 -5.74 6.56
C ASP A 66 14.24 -6.67 5.35
N SER A 67 15.52 -6.94 5.07
CA SER A 67 15.95 -7.70 3.90
C SER A 67 15.37 -9.12 3.88
N ALA A 68 15.31 -9.80 5.03
CA ALA A 68 14.79 -11.16 5.12
C ALA A 68 13.27 -11.18 4.87
N ALA A 69 12.51 -10.28 5.51
CA ALA A 69 11.07 -10.17 5.24
C ALA A 69 10.77 -9.80 3.78
N SER A 70 11.56 -8.89 3.20
CA SER A 70 11.44 -8.49 1.78
C SER A 70 11.60 -9.68 0.84
N TYR A 71 12.65 -10.49 1.05
CA TYR A 71 12.88 -11.72 0.28
C TYR A 71 11.71 -12.69 0.40
N HIS A 72 11.24 -12.96 1.63
CA HIS A 72 10.12 -13.86 1.84
C HIS A 72 8.83 -13.39 1.15
N VAL A 73 8.53 -12.09 1.20
CA VAL A 73 7.38 -11.50 0.52
C VAL A 73 7.50 -11.67 -0.99
N MET A 74 8.62 -11.26 -1.58
CA MET A 74 8.82 -11.32 -3.02
C MET A 74 8.88 -12.75 -3.56
N ASN A 75 9.55 -13.66 -2.85
CA ASN A 75 9.62 -15.08 -3.23
C ASN A 75 8.22 -15.73 -3.25
N ARG A 76 7.35 -15.39 -2.29
CA ARG A 76 5.94 -15.86 -2.28
C ARG A 76 5.18 -15.33 -3.49
N ILE A 77 5.31 -14.05 -3.79
CA ILE A 77 4.65 -13.41 -4.95
C ILE A 77 5.12 -14.05 -6.25
N VAL A 78 6.42 -14.28 -6.42
CA VAL A 78 6.99 -14.91 -7.61
C VAL A 78 6.52 -16.36 -7.75
N LYS A 79 6.47 -17.13 -6.66
CA LYS A 79 5.92 -18.50 -6.66
C LYS A 79 4.46 -18.51 -7.09
N LEU A 80 3.64 -17.60 -6.54
CA LEU A 80 2.23 -17.48 -6.90
C LEU A 80 2.04 -17.04 -8.35
N ALA A 81 2.88 -16.14 -8.82
CA ALA A 81 2.87 -15.69 -10.20
C ALA A 81 3.13 -16.85 -11.18
N ARG A 82 4.13 -17.69 -10.88
CA ARG A 82 4.46 -18.87 -11.68
C ARG A 82 3.33 -19.92 -11.63
N GLN A 83 2.81 -20.22 -10.45
CA GLN A 83 1.76 -21.23 -10.28
C GLN A 83 0.47 -20.87 -11.00
N HIS A 84 0.05 -19.59 -10.90
CA HIS A 84 -1.22 -19.12 -11.45
C HIS A 84 -1.08 -18.43 -12.82
N ARG A 85 0.11 -18.50 -13.44
CA ARG A 85 0.44 -17.83 -14.73
C ARG A 85 0.04 -16.35 -14.75
N ARG A 86 0.41 -15.63 -13.69
CA ARG A 86 0.08 -14.23 -13.49
C ARG A 86 1.25 -13.34 -13.87
N THR A 87 0.95 -12.22 -14.51
CA THR A 87 1.94 -11.17 -14.75
C THR A 87 1.98 -10.26 -13.52
N VAL A 88 3.17 -10.07 -12.95
CA VAL A 88 3.40 -9.16 -11.82
C VAL A 88 4.34 -8.05 -12.27
N ILE A 89 3.95 -6.81 -12.00
CA ILE A 89 4.76 -5.62 -12.23
C ILE A 89 4.96 -4.95 -10.88
N ALA A 90 6.21 -4.71 -10.49
CA ALA A 90 6.54 -4.08 -9.22
C ALA A 90 7.55 -2.95 -9.41
N SER A 91 7.34 -1.82 -8.73
CA SER A 91 8.36 -0.80 -8.46
C SER A 91 9.08 -1.16 -7.16
N ILE A 92 10.41 -1.12 -7.17
CA ILE A 92 11.22 -1.35 -5.95
C ILE A 92 12.36 -0.36 -5.93
N HIS A 93 12.44 0.42 -4.86
CA HIS A 93 13.39 1.51 -4.72
C HIS A 93 14.84 1.02 -4.65
N GLN A 94 15.12 -0.03 -3.85
CA GLN A 94 16.45 -0.64 -3.72
C GLN A 94 16.30 -2.12 -3.29
N PRO A 95 16.25 -3.08 -4.22
CA PRO A 95 16.14 -4.49 -3.85
C PRO A 95 17.49 -5.01 -3.32
N SER A 96 17.44 -5.90 -2.32
CA SER A 96 18.63 -6.69 -1.96
C SER A 96 19.02 -7.61 -3.13
N SER A 97 20.27 -8.06 -3.17
CA SER A 97 20.74 -8.96 -4.23
C SER A 97 19.90 -10.23 -4.34
N GLU A 98 19.50 -10.82 -3.20
CA GLU A 98 18.61 -12.00 -3.18
C GLU A 98 17.23 -11.71 -3.79
N VAL A 99 16.69 -10.51 -3.59
CA VAL A 99 15.41 -10.10 -4.19
C VAL A 99 15.59 -9.82 -5.67
N PHE A 100 16.70 -9.20 -6.06
CA PHE A 100 17.02 -8.86 -7.43
C PHE A 100 17.10 -10.10 -8.33
N GLU A 101 17.70 -11.18 -7.83
CA GLU A 101 17.79 -12.47 -8.53
C GLU A 101 16.43 -13.15 -8.81
N LEU A 102 15.37 -12.76 -8.10
CA LEU A 102 14.03 -13.31 -8.33
C LEU A 102 13.35 -12.74 -9.60
N PHE A 103 13.85 -11.63 -10.15
CA PHE A 103 13.21 -10.98 -11.30
C PHE A 103 13.63 -11.60 -12.62
N HIS A 104 12.64 -11.74 -13.52
CA HIS A 104 12.88 -12.22 -14.88
C HIS A 104 13.24 -11.06 -15.82
N SER A 105 12.66 -9.88 -15.58
CA SER A 105 12.85 -8.69 -16.42
C SER A 105 13.05 -7.46 -15.55
N LEU A 106 13.91 -6.57 -16.01
CA LEU A 106 14.25 -5.31 -15.39
C LEU A 106 13.75 -4.16 -16.27
N TYR A 107 13.13 -3.16 -15.64
CA TYR A 107 12.74 -1.91 -16.28
C TYR A 107 13.41 -0.76 -15.52
N LEU A 108 14.38 -0.10 -16.15
CA LEU A 108 15.09 1.05 -15.58
C LEU A 108 14.57 2.35 -16.19
N LEU A 109 14.15 3.25 -15.32
CA LEU A 109 13.64 4.56 -15.68
C LEU A 109 14.49 5.65 -15.01
N SER A 110 14.85 6.70 -15.75
CA SER A 110 15.49 7.89 -15.20
C SER A 110 14.92 9.15 -15.85
N SER A 111 14.44 10.10 -15.04
CA SER A 111 13.76 11.33 -15.47
C SER A 111 12.74 11.12 -16.61
N GLY A 112 11.91 10.08 -16.52
CA GLY A 112 10.90 9.74 -17.53
C GLY A 112 11.43 9.08 -18.81
N LYS A 113 12.73 8.83 -18.93
CA LYS A 113 13.36 8.11 -20.05
C LYS A 113 13.60 6.65 -19.68
N THR A 114 13.26 5.74 -20.58
CA THR A 114 13.61 4.31 -20.46
C THR A 114 15.08 4.11 -20.75
N VAL A 115 15.86 3.79 -19.71
CA VAL A 115 17.29 3.49 -19.84
C VAL A 115 17.48 2.05 -20.31
N TYR A 116 16.68 1.12 -19.77
CA TYR A 116 16.76 -0.29 -20.11
C TYR A 116 15.42 -0.98 -19.89
N PHE A 117 15.05 -1.91 -20.78
CA PHE A 117 13.98 -2.87 -20.55
C PHE A 117 14.35 -4.21 -21.17
N GLY A 118 14.34 -5.28 -20.38
CA GLY A 118 14.69 -6.61 -20.87
C GLY A 118 15.01 -7.59 -19.74
N PRO A 119 15.57 -8.77 -20.08
CA PRO A 119 15.99 -9.76 -19.10
C PRO A 119 17.09 -9.24 -18.16
N VAL A 120 17.01 -9.57 -16.87
CA VAL A 120 17.99 -9.11 -15.86
C VAL A 120 19.44 -9.46 -16.25
N SER A 121 19.65 -10.66 -16.81
CA SER A 121 20.98 -11.14 -17.24
C SER A 121 21.63 -10.27 -18.33
N MET A 122 20.82 -9.64 -19.18
CA MET A 122 21.33 -8.81 -20.28
C MET A 122 21.59 -7.37 -19.87
N ALA A 123 21.05 -6.93 -18.72
CA ALA A 123 21.31 -5.59 -18.19
C ALA A 123 22.80 -5.41 -17.89
N GLU A 124 23.43 -6.39 -17.23
CA GLU A 124 24.85 -6.33 -16.88
C GLU A 124 25.75 -6.17 -18.11
N MET A 125 25.47 -6.93 -19.17
CA MET A 125 26.21 -6.85 -20.43
C MET A 125 26.08 -5.47 -21.09
N LEU A 126 24.88 -4.87 -21.06
CA LEU A 126 24.63 -3.55 -21.62
C LEU A 126 25.40 -2.47 -20.85
N PHE A 127 25.37 -2.50 -19.53
CA PHE A 127 26.13 -1.55 -18.70
C PHE A 127 27.63 -1.72 -18.89
N ALA A 128 28.14 -2.96 -18.96
CA ALA A 128 29.55 -3.24 -19.20
C ALA A 128 30.03 -2.74 -20.57
N THR A 129 29.26 -2.95 -21.63
CA THR A 129 29.61 -2.52 -23.01
C THR A 129 29.68 -0.99 -23.14
N ASN A 130 28.89 -0.27 -22.34
CA ASN A 130 28.90 1.20 -22.32
C ASN A 130 29.93 1.79 -21.35
N GLY A 131 30.84 0.98 -20.80
CA GLY A 131 31.93 1.45 -19.92
C GLY A 131 31.58 1.53 -18.44
N PHE A 132 30.44 0.96 -18.02
CA PHE A 132 29.97 0.96 -16.63
C PHE A 132 29.78 -0.45 -16.06
N PRO A 133 30.80 -1.34 -16.10
CA PRO A 133 30.68 -2.68 -15.55
C PRO A 133 30.37 -2.63 -14.05
N CYS A 134 29.58 -3.60 -13.58
CA CYS A 134 29.31 -3.73 -12.15
C CYS A 134 30.60 -4.17 -11.44
N PRO A 135 31.07 -3.47 -10.40
CA PRO A 135 32.20 -3.92 -9.59
C PRO A 135 31.94 -5.30 -8.97
N PRO A 136 32.99 -6.12 -8.77
CA PRO A 136 32.85 -7.37 -8.06
C PRO A 136 32.36 -7.12 -6.63
N LEU A 137 31.51 -8.00 -6.10
CA LEU A 137 30.93 -7.91 -4.74
C LEU A 137 29.97 -6.73 -4.50
N LYS A 138 29.57 -5.99 -5.54
CA LYS A 138 28.56 -4.94 -5.44
C LYS A 138 27.21 -5.43 -5.97
N ASN A 139 26.13 -5.02 -5.33
CA ASN A 139 24.77 -5.30 -5.77
C ASN A 139 24.51 -4.61 -7.13
N PRO A 140 24.12 -5.36 -8.19
CA PRO A 140 23.88 -4.78 -9.51
C PRO A 140 22.80 -3.71 -9.52
N SER A 141 21.71 -3.89 -8.76
CA SER A 141 20.62 -2.90 -8.68
C SER A 141 21.10 -1.55 -8.17
N ASP A 142 21.93 -1.56 -7.12
CA ASP A 142 22.45 -0.34 -6.50
C ASP A 142 23.46 0.34 -7.43
N HIS A 143 24.23 -0.46 -8.17
CA HIS A 143 25.11 0.06 -9.20
C HIS A 143 24.33 0.76 -10.31
N TYR A 144 23.31 0.12 -10.89
CA TYR A 144 22.50 0.70 -11.95
C TYR A 144 21.80 1.98 -11.50
N LEU A 145 21.19 1.97 -10.31
CA LEU A 145 20.53 3.15 -9.76
C LEU A 145 21.51 4.30 -9.54
N LYS A 146 22.70 4.03 -8.98
CA LYS A 146 23.73 5.07 -8.80
C LYS A 146 24.20 5.66 -10.13
N THR A 147 24.29 4.86 -11.20
CA THR A 147 24.69 5.33 -12.54
C THR A 147 23.63 6.19 -13.22
N ILE A 148 22.35 5.99 -12.91
CA ILE A 148 21.23 6.68 -13.59
C ILE A 148 20.54 7.75 -12.74
N ASN A 149 21.03 8.01 -11.52
CA ASN A 149 20.44 8.97 -10.59
C ASN A 149 21.09 10.35 -10.75
N LYS A 150 20.26 11.37 -10.99
CA LYS A 150 20.70 12.76 -11.18
C LYS A 150 20.69 13.59 -9.89
N ASP A 151 20.01 13.11 -8.85
CA ASP A 151 19.63 13.93 -7.69
C ASP A 151 20.80 14.22 -6.75
N PHE A 152 21.90 13.47 -6.84
CA PHE A 152 23.09 13.62 -5.98
C PHE A 152 24.28 14.25 -6.71
N ASP A 153 24.07 14.84 -7.89
CA ASP A 153 25.13 15.56 -8.62
C ASP A 153 25.44 16.94 -7.99
N GLU A 154 24.65 17.42 -7.01
CA GLU A 154 24.85 18.72 -6.35
C GLU A 154 25.86 18.70 -5.18
N ASP A 155 26.13 17.53 -4.57
CA ASP A 155 26.98 17.41 -3.35
C ASP A 155 28.47 17.13 -3.63
N ILE A 156 28.93 17.31 -4.88
CA ILE A 156 30.36 17.22 -5.19
C ILE A 156 30.98 18.61 -5.05
N GLU A 157 31.45 18.94 -3.83
CA GLU A 157 32.38 20.04 -3.48
C GLU A 157 33.72 20.01 -4.27
N GLN A 158 33.82 19.25 -5.36
CA GLN A 158 35.00 19.08 -6.19
C GLN A 158 34.67 19.26 -7.67
N GLY A 159 34.32 20.48 -8.09
CA GLY A 159 34.71 21.10 -9.36
C GLY A 159 34.73 20.27 -10.67
N ILE A 160 33.97 19.18 -10.79
CA ILE A 160 33.91 18.32 -11.98
C ILE A 160 32.45 18.00 -12.27
N GLY A 161 31.81 18.90 -13.02
CA GLY A 161 30.86 18.58 -14.07
C GLY A 161 29.51 18.00 -13.66
N THR A 162 28.54 18.90 -13.47
CA THR A 162 27.08 18.71 -13.59
C THR A 162 26.61 18.10 -14.94
N SER A 163 27.51 17.76 -15.87
CA SER A 163 27.20 17.26 -17.22
C SER A 163 27.36 15.75 -17.39
N ASN A 164 28.07 15.06 -16.50
CA ASN A 164 28.46 13.66 -16.76
C ASN A 164 27.27 12.69 -16.68
N THR A 165 26.43 12.78 -15.65
CA THR A 165 25.33 11.82 -15.45
C THR A 165 24.25 11.92 -16.53
N GLU A 166 23.92 13.12 -17.01
CA GLU A 166 22.98 13.28 -18.13
C GLU A 166 23.54 12.74 -19.44
N GLU A 167 24.84 12.94 -19.70
CA GLU A 167 25.55 12.38 -20.84
C GLU A 167 25.57 10.84 -20.78
N ILE A 168 25.81 10.28 -19.59
CA ILE A 168 25.76 8.84 -19.33
C ILE A 168 24.35 8.29 -19.61
N ILE A 169 23.30 8.91 -19.06
CA ILE A 169 21.91 8.50 -19.29
C ILE A 169 21.58 8.57 -20.78
N ASN A 170 21.94 9.65 -21.45
CA ASN A 170 21.68 9.80 -22.89
C ASN A 170 22.46 8.75 -23.71
N THR A 171 23.69 8.41 -23.32
CA THR A 171 24.50 7.36 -23.96
C THR A 171 23.86 5.99 -23.77
N LEU A 172 23.47 5.64 -22.55
CA LEU A 172 22.77 4.39 -22.24
C LEU A 172 21.43 4.28 -22.98
N VAL A 173 20.64 5.36 -23.03
CA VAL A 173 19.38 5.39 -23.78
C VAL A 173 19.60 5.20 -25.28
N LYS A 174 20.62 5.83 -25.86
CA LYS A 174 20.98 5.65 -27.29
C LYS A 174 21.43 4.22 -27.56
N SER A 175 22.30 3.68 -26.72
CA SER A 175 22.81 2.32 -26.80
C SER A 175 21.71 1.27 -26.66
N TYR A 176 20.77 1.47 -25.72
CA TYR A 176 19.61 0.61 -25.58
C TYR A 176 18.73 0.66 -26.83
N LYS A 177 18.43 1.85 -27.39
CA LYS A 177 17.64 1.98 -28.62
C LYS A 177 18.30 1.35 -29.85
N SER A 178 19.62 1.31 -29.93
CA SER A 178 20.34 0.63 -31.03
C SER A 178 20.50 -0.88 -30.81
N SER A 179 20.35 -1.35 -29.57
CA SER A 179 20.51 -2.76 -29.19
C SER A 179 19.48 -3.70 -29.83
N GLU A 180 19.84 -4.97 -29.95
CA GLU A 180 18.93 -6.03 -30.40
C GLU A 180 17.75 -6.23 -29.42
N ILE A 181 17.97 -6.01 -28.12
CA ILE A 181 16.95 -6.14 -27.07
C ILE A 181 15.79 -5.18 -27.35
N TRP A 182 16.08 -3.93 -27.68
CA TRP A 182 15.03 -2.96 -28.00
C TRP A 182 14.24 -3.38 -29.25
N LYS A 183 14.93 -3.87 -30.28
CA LYS A 183 14.27 -4.37 -31.50
C LYS A 183 13.36 -5.57 -31.21
N GLU A 184 13.82 -6.50 -30.40
CA GLU A 184 13.04 -7.67 -29.98
C GLU A 184 11.81 -7.27 -29.18
N VAL A 185 11.96 -6.36 -28.20
CA VAL A 185 10.84 -5.82 -27.44
C VAL A 185 9.82 -5.15 -28.36
N GLN A 186 10.26 -4.27 -29.26
CA GLN A 186 9.36 -3.58 -30.20
C GLN A 186 8.64 -4.57 -31.12
N HIS A 187 9.35 -5.59 -31.60
CA HIS A 187 8.76 -6.66 -32.42
C HIS A 187 7.69 -7.45 -31.65
N ASN A 188 7.97 -7.79 -30.39
CA ASN A 188 7.01 -8.49 -29.53
C ASN A 188 5.79 -7.62 -29.23
N VAL A 189 5.99 -6.34 -28.93
CA VAL A 189 4.89 -5.37 -28.74
C VAL A 189 4.05 -5.24 -30.01
N PHE A 190 4.68 -5.18 -31.18
CA PHE A 190 3.98 -5.11 -32.46
C PHE A 190 3.18 -6.39 -32.77
N LYS A 191 3.76 -7.56 -32.51
CA LYS A 191 3.04 -8.84 -32.64
C LYS A 191 1.82 -8.90 -31.72
N ILE A 192 1.98 -8.46 -30.46
CA ILE A 192 0.89 -8.45 -29.47
C ILE A 192 -0.18 -7.43 -29.86
N SER A 193 0.19 -6.26 -30.40
CA SER A 193 -0.78 -5.25 -30.81
C SER A 193 -1.61 -5.66 -32.03
N GLN A 194 -1.06 -6.49 -32.92
CA GLN A 194 -1.81 -7.08 -34.03
C GLN A 194 -2.76 -8.19 -33.59
N GLN A 195 -2.47 -8.89 -32.49
CA GLN A 195 -3.40 -9.84 -31.92
C GLN A 195 -4.58 -9.06 -31.32
N LYS A 196 -5.78 -9.23 -31.87
CA LYS A 196 -7.02 -8.80 -31.20
C LYS A 196 -7.08 -9.54 -29.86
N GLY A 197 -6.69 -8.86 -28.79
CA GLY A 197 -6.68 -9.42 -27.44
C GLY A 197 -8.05 -10.00 -27.09
N GLY A 198 -8.07 -11.10 -26.34
CA GLY A 198 -9.30 -11.60 -25.73
C GLY A 198 -9.94 -10.53 -24.85
N PRO A 199 -11.26 -10.64 -24.55
CA PRO A 199 -11.94 -9.68 -23.70
C PRO A 199 -11.20 -9.57 -22.37
N LEU A 200 -10.79 -8.34 -22.01
CA LEU A 200 -10.29 -8.05 -20.67
C LEU A 200 -11.43 -8.43 -19.72
N GLU A 201 -11.24 -9.48 -18.92
CA GLU A 201 -12.16 -9.85 -17.84
C GLU A 201 -12.10 -8.76 -16.76
N ARG A 202 -12.71 -7.59 -17.02
CA ARG A 202 -12.99 -6.58 -16.02
C ARG A 202 -14.15 -7.10 -15.15
N LYS A 203 -13.83 -8.03 -14.26
CA LYS A 203 -14.70 -8.34 -13.13
C LYS A 203 -14.46 -7.28 -12.06
N GLY A 204 -14.98 -6.07 -12.30
CA GLY A 204 -15.18 -5.09 -11.23
C GLY A 204 -16.10 -5.67 -10.15
N SER A 205 -16.26 -4.95 -9.03
CA SER A 205 -17.10 -5.40 -7.91
C SER A 205 -18.50 -5.81 -8.41
N GLN A 206 -18.78 -7.11 -8.38
CA GLN A 206 -20.07 -7.69 -8.77
C GLN A 206 -21.13 -7.52 -7.66
N ALA A 207 -20.79 -6.83 -6.55
CA ALA A 207 -21.68 -6.69 -5.40
C ALA A 207 -22.61 -5.49 -5.58
N SER A 208 -23.90 -5.68 -5.32
CA SER A 208 -24.89 -4.61 -5.33
C SER A 208 -24.63 -3.57 -4.23
N PHE A 209 -25.09 -2.34 -4.44
CA PHE A 209 -24.96 -1.24 -3.47
C PHE A 209 -25.41 -1.64 -2.05
N ILE A 210 -26.59 -2.27 -1.93
CA ILE A 210 -27.14 -2.72 -0.65
C ILE A 210 -26.20 -3.73 0.03
N THR A 211 -25.62 -4.66 -0.74
CA THR A 211 -24.67 -5.63 -0.21
C THR A 211 -23.41 -4.93 0.31
N GLN A 212 -22.89 -3.96 -0.44
CA GLN A 212 -21.73 -3.17 -0.02
C GLN A 212 -22.04 -2.39 1.26
N SER A 213 -23.19 -1.71 1.34
CA SER A 213 -23.62 -0.98 2.54
C SER A 213 -23.73 -1.90 3.76
N ILE A 214 -24.39 -3.06 3.65
CA ILE A 214 -24.52 -4.00 4.77
C ILE A 214 -23.15 -4.49 5.23
N VAL A 215 -22.25 -4.84 4.31
CA VAL A 215 -20.91 -5.35 4.65
C VAL A 215 -20.05 -4.25 5.28
N LEU A 216 -20.07 -3.04 4.74
CA LEU A 216 -19.32 -1.90 5.28
C LEU A 216 -19.83 -1.49 6.66
N THR A 217 -21.16 -1.43 6.86
CA THR A 217 -21.76 -1.14 8.16
C THR A 217 -21.41 -2.22 9.19
N LYS A 218 -21.50 -3.50 8.82
CA LYS A 218 -21.09 -4.60 9.71
C LYS A 218 -19.61 -4.51 10.06
N ARG A 219 -18.74 -4.23 9.09
CA ARG A 219 -17.30 -4.06 9.31
C ARG A 219 -17.01 -2.89 10.24
N SER A 220 -17.63 -1.74 9.99
CA SER A 220 -17.51 -0.53 10.81
C SER A 220 -17.98 -0.81 12.24
N PHE A 221 -19.14 -1.45 12.43
CA PHE A 221 -19.65 -1.81 13.75
C PHE A 221 -18.69 -2.70 14.54
N ILE A 222 -18.09 -3.71 13.89
CA ILE A 222 -17.10 -4.59 14.53
C ILE A 222 -15.83 -3.81 14.90
N ASN A 223 -15.36 -2.91 14.03
CA ASN A 223 -14.18 -2.08 14.32
C ASN A 223 -14.44 -1.18 15.53
N MET A 224 -15.57 -0.47 15.50
CA MET A 224 -15.98 0.47 16.53
C MET A 224 -16.16 -0.21 17.88
N HIS A 225 -16.81 -1.38 17.94
CA HIS A 225 -16.99 -2.12 19.19
C HIS A 225 -15.67 -2.62 19.80
N ARG A 226 -14.64 -2.83 18.97
CA ARG A 226 -13.31 -3.27 19.42
C ARG A 226 -12.44 -2.11 19.89
N ASP A 227 -12.74 -0.88 19.48
CA ASP A 227 -12.16 0.34 20.02
C ASP A 227 -12.94 0.81 21.25
N LEU A 228 -12.69 0.13 22.37
CA LEU A 228 -13.35 0.40 23.63
C LEU A 228 -12.96 1.79 24.20
N GLY A 229 -11.77 2.29 23.85
CA GLY A 229 -11.22 3.53 24.42
C GLY A 229 -12.07 4.74 24.07
N TYR A 230 -12.44 4.88 22.80
CA TYR A 230 -13.29 5.98 22.34
C TYR A 230 -14.65 6.01 23.05
N TYR A 231 -15.31 4.85 23.15
CA TYR A 231 -16.63 4.76 23.79
C TYR A 231 -16.60 4.96 25.29
N VAL A 232 -15.61 4.39 25.97
CA VAL A 232 -15.48 4.54 27.43
C VAL A 232 -15.22 5.99 27.79
N LEU A 233 -14.32 6.68 27.07
CA LEU A 233 -14.06 8.10 27.29
C LEU A 233 -15.35 8.93 27.11
N ARG A 234 -16.10 8.66 26.04
CA ARG A 234 -17.35 9.37 25.75
C ARG A 234 -18.44 9.09 26.79
N PHE A 235 -18.56 7.84 27.23
CA PHE A 235 -19.48 7.44 28.30
C PHE A 235 -19.16 8.16 29.61
N VAL A 236 -17.89 8.18 30.03
CA VAL A 236 -17.44 8.89 31.24
C VAL A 236 -17.74 10.39 31.14
N MET A 237 -17.49 11.02 29.98
CA MET A 237 -17.82 12.42 29.76
C MET A 237 -19.33 12.71 29.90
N TYR A 238 -20.19 11.83 29.38
CA TYR A 238 -21.64 11.99 29.54
C TYR A 238 -22.09 11.81 30.99
N CYS A 239 -21.54 10.83 31.72
CA CYS A 239 -21.82 10.68 33.15
C CYS A 239 -21.39 11.93 33.93
N ALA A 240 -20.21 12.48 33.66
CA ALA A 240 -19.73 13.70 34.29
C ALA A 240 -20.64 14.90 33.98
N LEU A 241 -21.10 15.05 32.73
CA LEU A 241 -22.06 16.09 32.35
C LEU A 241 -23.38 15.94 33.12
N CYS A 242 -23.94 14.74 33.17
CA CYS A 242 -25.19 14.48 33.90
C CYS A 242 -25.05 14.84 35.38
N LEU A 243 -23.91 14.52 36.00
CA LEU A 243 -23.62 14.92 37.38
C LEU A 243 -23.51 16.44 37.52
N CYS A 244 -22.75 17.12 36.65
CA CYS A 244 -22.60 18.58 36.71
C CYS A 244 -23.93 19.32 36.52
N ILE A 245 -24.75 18.92 35.54
CA ILE A 245 -26.06 19.54 35.32
C ILE A 245 -26.99 19.22 36.49
N GLY A 246 -26.97 17.98 36.97
CA GLY A 246 -27.78 17.55 38.11
C GLY A 246 -27.44 18.29 39.41
N THR A 247 -26.18 18.64 39.64
CA THR A 247 -25.78 19.42 40.82
C THR A 247 -26.04 20.91 40.67
N ILE A 248 -25.74 21.52 39.51
CA ILE A 248 -25.95 22.96 39.27
C ILE A 248 -27.43 23.32 39.30
N PHE A 249 -28.29 22.47 38.74
CA PHE A 249 -29.72 22.69 38.63
C PHE A 249 -30.53 21.85 39.63
N HIS A 250 -29.91 21.50 40.76
CA HIS A 250 -30.60 20.79 41.83
C HIS A 250 -31.68 21.69 42.44
N ASP A 251 -32.92 21.21 42.48
CA ASP A 251 -34.06 21.84 43.14
C ASP A 251 -34.36 23.30 42.71
N ILE A 252 -34.56 23.51 41.40
CA ILE A 252 -34.86 24.82 40.78
C ILE A 252 -36.20 25.45 41.28
N GLY A 253 -37.05 24.68 41.98
CA GLY A 253 -38.36 25.16 42.43
C GLY A 253 -39.36 25.48 41.31
N PHE A 254 -40.39 26.26 41.64
CA PHE A 254 -41.52 26.61 40.74
C PHE A 254 -41.76 28.13 40.61
N SER A 255 -40.75 28.97 40.90
CA SER A 255 -40.84 30.43 40.76
C SER A 255 -40.73 30.89 39.30
N TYR A 256 -41.00 32.17 39.01
CA TYR A 256 -40.81 32.73 37.66
C TYR A 256 -39.34 32.62 37.19
N ASP A 257 -38.37 32.81 38.10
CA ASP A 257 -36.94 32.63 37.80
C ASP A 257 -36.59 31.16 37.44
N SER A 258 -37.35 30.19 37.96
CA SER A 258 -37.16 28.78 37.65
C SER A 258 -37.43 28.45 36.17
N ILE A 259 -38.27 29.24 35.49
CA ILE A 259 -38.55 29.08 34.05
C ILE A 259 -37.30 29.41 33.24
N GLN A 260 -36.62 30.52 33.57
CA GLN A 260 -35.38 30.92 32.91
C GLN A 260 -34.27 29.89 33.16
N ALA A 261 -34.10 29.43 34.40
CA ALA A 261 -33.11 28.40 34.74
C ALA A 261 -33.33 27.07 33.97
N ARG A 262 -34.58 26.61 33.82
CA ARG A 262 -34.91 25.44 33.00
C ARG A 262 -34.60 25.65 31.52
N GLY A 263 -34.86 26.86 31.00
CA GLY A 263 -34.47 27.25 29.64
C GLY A 263 -32.95 27.16 29.42
N SER A 264 -32.17 27.73 30.33
CA SER A 264 -30.71 27.68 30.29
C SER A 264 -30.17 26.24 30.36
N MET A 265 -30.76 25.39 31.20
CA MET A 265 -30.42 23.96 31.27
C MET A 265 -30.60 23.26 29.92
N LEU A 266 -31.76 23.44 29.27
CA LEU A 266 -32.05 22.82 27.96
C LEU A 266 -31.11 23.34 26.87
N SER A 267 -30.84 24.64 26.84
CA SER A 267 -29.90 25.25 25.89
C SER A 267 -28.49 24.67 26.08
N PHE A 268 -28.05 24.48 27.33
CA PHE A 268 -26.74 23.91 27.63
C PHE A 268 -26.62 22.45 27.17
N VAL A 269 -27.64 21.62 27.46
CA VAL A 269 -27.69 20.22 26.98
C VAL A 269 -27.64 20.15 25.45
N SER A 270 -28.45 20.96 24.76
CA SER A 270 -28.50 20.99 23.30
C SER A 270 -27.14 21.40 22.69
N SER A 271 -26.52 22.44 23.25
CA SER A 271 -25.22 22.94 22.81
C SER A 271 -24.13 21.88 23.01
N PHE A 272 -24.10 21.25 24.19
CA PHE A 272 -23.11 20.23 24.50
C PHE A 272 -23.25 18.98 23.62
N LEU A 273 -24.48 18.51 23.38
CA LEU A 273 -24.73 17.38 22.46
C LEU A 273 -24.24 17.69 21.05
N THR A 274 -24.43 18.93 20.58
CA THR A 274 -23.95 19.39 19.28
C THR A 274 -22.41 19.38 19.22
N PHE A 275 -21.73 19.91 20.23
CA PHE A 275 -20.27 19.86 20.31
C PHE A 275 -19.73 18.42 20.37
N MET A 276 -20.40 17.54 21.11
CA MET A 276 -20.01 16.13 21.20
C MET A 276 -20.21 15.36 19.90
N ALA A 277 -21.15 15.78 19.03
CA ALA A 277 -21.30 15.22 17.71
C ALA A 277 -20.08 15.53 16.82
N ILE A 278 -19.49 16.72 16.95
CA ILE A 278 -18.26 17.12 16.24
C ILE A 278 -17.07 16.25 16.67
N GLY A 279 -17.02 15.81 17.93
CA GLY A 279 -16.00 14.89 18.46
C GLY A 279 -15.97 13.50 17.81
N GLY A 280 -16.95 13.15 16.95
CA GLY A 280 -16.90 11.94 16.11
C GLY A 280 -16.03 12.09 14.86
N PHE A 281 -15.71 13.33 14.47
CA PHE A 281 -15.00 13.62 13.22
C PHE A 281 -13.56 13.10 13.17
N PRO A 282 -12.73 13.19 14.23
CA PRO A 282 -11.37 12.66 14.20
C PRO A 282 -11.28 11.16 13.94
N SER A 283 -12.20 10.36 14.51
CA SER A 283 -12.29 8.91 14.25
C SER A 283 -12.63 8.61 12.79
N PHE A 284 -13.48 9.42 12.17
CA PHE A 284 -13.78 9.32 10.74
C PHE A 284 -12.56 9.68 9.86
N VAL A 285 -11.79 10.69 10.25
CA VAL A 285 -10.55 11.08 9.55
C VAL A 285 -9.46 10.03 9.68
N GLU A 286 -9.37 9.33 10.82
CA GLU A 286 -8.44 8.23 11.01
C GLU A 286 -8.79 7.02 10.11
N ASP A 287 -10.08 6.70 9.97
CA ASP A 287 -10.56 5.63 9.07
C ASP A 287 -10.39 5.96 7.56
N MET A 288 -10.18 7.23 7.19
CA MET A 288 -9.93 7.67 5.81
C MET A 288 -8.46 7.58 5.38
N LYS A 289 -7.52 7.40 6.32
CA LYS A 289 -6.08 7.27 6.04
C LYS A 289 -5.68 5.82 5.85
#